data_AF-A0A8T5EKH4-F1
#
_entry.id   AF-A0A8T5EKH4-F1
#
_cell.length_a   1.000
_cell.length_b   1.000
_cell.length_c   1.000
_cell.angle_alpha   90.00
_cell.angle_beta   90.00
_cell.angle_gamma   90.00
#
_symmetry.space_group_name_H-M   'P 1'
#
loop_
_entity.id
_entity.type
_entity.pdbx_description
1 polymer ?
#
loop_
_entity_poly.entity_id
_entity_poly.type
_entity_poly.pdbx_seq_one_letter_code
_entity_poly.pdbx_strand_id
1 'polypeptide(L)'
;MGIDMRLYLTDRAVLSSILEMDWNNLIFKMNDQSMRPLRPQKDSKMNREFDIDCEAEFLDLSEQFEGEGTVRDVLSANSGYETLLKLVEWASVGYWEAWEGRCFLYLENGLDRQIPNVEDMYSSLLWDDLRSALAVVGETEFSEKVCADWMQRRKDLGETLDEKIDPRIIPTFEAHDKNARLLHYAINQTQYAQILGRDHLEARQWGHGDWNLGSLLDS
;
A
#
# COMPACT_ATOMS: atom_id res chain seq x y z
N MET A 1 9.30 16.82 -4.99
CA MET A 1 8.65 15.92 -4.02
C MET A 1 8.67 14.54 -4.67
N GLY A 2 9.07 13.49 -3.94
CA GLY A 2 9.10 12.13 -4.51
C GLY A 2 7.68 11.56 -4.62
N ILE A 3 7.47 10.57 -5.48
CA ILE A 3 6.24 9.77 -5.54
C ILE A 3 6.44 8.55 -4.66
N ASP A 4 5.57 8.32 -3.69
CA ASP A 4 5.63 7.15 -2.83
C ASP A 4 4.71 6.03 -3.37
N MET A 5 5.22 4.79 -3.37
CA MET A 5 4.46 3.57 -3.65
C MET A 5 3.94 3.03 -2.33
N ARG A 6 2.65 2.63 -2.29
CA ARG A 6 2.02 2.08 -1.09
C ARG A 6 1.35 0.74 -1.38
N LEU A 7 1.51 -0.18 -0.45
CA LEU A 7 0.84 -1.47 -0.42
C LEU A 7 0.02 -1.59 0.87
N TYR A 8 -1.29 -1.38 0.78
CA TYR A 8 -2.20 -1.56 1.90
C TYR A 8 -2.51 -3.04 2.15
N LEU A 9 -2.53 -3.43 3.43
CA LEU A 9 -3.00 -4.73 3.88
C LEU A 9 -4.42 -4.60 4.41
N THR A 10 -5.39 -4.79 3.53
CA THR A 10 -6.80 -4.53 3.78
C THR A 10 -7.54 -5.77 4.28
N ASP A 11 -8.26 -5.62 5.39
CA ASP A 11 -9.13 -6.67 5.91
C ASP A 11 -10.36 -6.80 5.00
N ARG A 12 -10.45 -7.94 4.34
CA ARG A 12 -11.46 -8.26 3.33
C ARG A 12 -12.87 -8.23 3.91
N ALA A 13 -13.04 -8.79 5.11
CA ALA A 13 -14.33 -8.91 5.75
C ALA A 13 -14.82 -7.54 6.24
N VAL A 14 -13.92 -6.75 6.82
CA VAL A 14 -14.23 -5.39 7.27
C VAL A 14 -14.59 -4.49 6.09
N LEU A 15 -13.77 -4.44 5.04
CA LEU A 15 -14.07 -3.63 3.85
C LEU A 15 -15.41 -4.05 3.23
N SER A 16 -15.65 -5.35 3.05
CA SER A 16 -16.92 -5.85 2.51
C SER A 16 -18.10 -5.42 3.40
N SER A 17 -17.98 -5.55 4.72
CA SER A 17 -19.04 -5.16 5.65
C SER A 17 -19.36 -3.65 5.60
N ILE A 18 -18.36 -2.81 5.32
CA ILE A 18 -18.54 -1.38 5.14
C ILE A 18 -19.25 -1.09 3.82
N LEU A 19 -18.84 -1.76 2.74
CA LEU A 19 -19.45 -1.57 1.40
C LEU A 19 -20.92 -1.97 1.35
N GLU A 20 -21.31 -2.99 2.13
CA GLU A 20 -22.72 -3.43 2.26
C GLU A 20 -23.53 -2.62 3.29
N MET A 21 -22.89 -1.70 4.04
CA MET A 21 -23.59 -0.85 5.01
C MET A 21 -24.47 0.18 4.28
N ASP A 22 -25.59 0.57 4.88
CA ASP A 22 -26.34 1.75 4.43
C ASP A 22 -25.45 3.00 4.47
N TRP A 23 -25.49 3.80 3.40
CA TRP A 23 -24.64 4.99 3.25
C TRP A 23 -24.82 5.98 4.39
N ASN A 24 -26.07 6.34 4.72
CA ASN A 24 -26.36 7.31 5.77
C ASN A 24 -25.94 6.79 7.15
N ASN A 25 -26.07 5.49 7.39
CA ASN A 25 -25.57 4.85 8.59
C ASN A 25 -24.03 4.93 8.69
N LEU A 26 -23.29 4.72 7.59
CA LEU A 26 -21.84 4.90 7.59
C LEU A 26 -21.44 6.34 7.93
N ILE A 27 -22.07 7.33 7.28
CA ILE A 27 -21.82 8.75 7.57
C ILE A 27 -22.09 9.08 9.04
N PHE A 28 -23.23 8.63 9.58
CA PHE A 28 -23.57 8.83 10.98
C PHE A 28 -22.50 8.24 11.92
N LYS A 29 -22.10 6.98 11.67
CA LYS A 29 -21.14 6.28 12.52
C LYS A 29 -19.71 6.83 12.43
N MET A 30 -19.33 7.40 11.29
CA MET A 30 -18.06 8.11 11.15
C MET A 30 -18.09 9.43 11.95
N ASN A 31 -19.19 10.18 11.88
CA ASN A 31 -19.37 11.42 12.64
C ASN A 31 -19.37 11.21 14.17
N ASP A 32 -20.03 10.16 14.66
CA ASP A 32 -20.11 9.86 16.10
C ASP A 32 -18.97 8.97 16.62
N GLN A 33 -18.01 8.63 15.75
CA GLN A 33 -16.84 7.80 16.03
C GLN A 33 -17.15 6.33 16.41
N SER A 34 -18.38 5.87 16.21
CA SER A 34 -18.79 4.48 16.48
C SER A 34 -18.30 3.47 15.43
N MET A 35 -17.65 3.92 14.35
CA MET A 35 -16.93 3.04 13.42
C MET A 35 -15.63 2.47 14.00
N ARG A 36 -15.00 3.13 14.98
CA ARG A 36 -13.66 2.76 15.48
C ARG A 36 -13.53 1.30 15.96
N PRO A 37 -14.52 0.71 16.66
CA PRO A 37 -14.46 -0.71 17.04
C PRO A 37 -14.46 -1.69 15.87
N LEU A 38 -14.93 -1.27 14.69
CA LEU A 38 -14.90 -2.09 13.46
C LEU A 38 -13.58 -1.96 12.70
N ARG A 39 -12.73 -0.98 13.05
CA ARG A 39 -11.42 -0.83 12.43
C ARG A 39 -10.53 -2.01 12.83
N PRO A 40 -9.84 -2.67 11.90
CA PRO A 40 -8.96 -3.79 12.24
C PRO A 40 -7.89 -3.38 13.25
N GLN A 41 -7.36 -4.33 14.00
CA GLN A 41 -6.23 -4.05 14.89
C GLN A 41 -4.99 -3.68 14.07
N LYS A 42 -4.31 -2.59 14.44
CA LYS A 42 -3.08 -2.16 13.78
C LYS A 42 -2.01 -3.25 13.89
N ASP A 43 -1.38 -3.55 12.76
CA ASP A 43 -0.23 -4.45 12.71
C ASP A 43 0.98 -3.82 13.44
N SER A 44 1.76 -4.64 14.16
CA SER A 44 2.85 -4.15 15.01
C SER A 44 4.07 -3.63 14.24
N LYS A 45 4.23 -4.02 12.97
CA LYS A 45 5.36 -3.62 12.12
C LYS A 45 5.01 -2.52 11.12
N MET A 46 3.75 -2.43 10.71
CA MET A 46 3.32 -1.60 9.59
C MET A 46 2.98 -0.15 9.99
N ASN A 47 3.09 0.76 9.02
CA ASN A 47 2.56 2.10 9.15
C ASN A 47 1.02 2.06 9.07
N ARG A 48 0.35 3.01 9.72
CA ARG A 48 -1.12 3.17 9.61
C ARG A 48 -1.49 4.58 10.00
N GLU A 49 -2.36 5.19 9.21
CA GLU A 49 -2.95 6.50 9.50
C GLU A 49 -3.78 6.49 10.78
N PHE A 50 -3.83 7.64 11.44
CA PHE A 50 -4.64 7.83 12.64
C PHE A 50 -6.13 7.71 12.32
N ASP A 51 -6.91 7.23 13.29
CA ASP A 51 -8.35 7.05 13.10
C ASP A 51 -9.04 8.38 12.74
N ILE A 52 -8.64 9.46 13.40
CA ILE A 52 -9.23 10.80 13.20
C ILE A 52 -8.98 11.34 11.79
N ASP A 53 -7.78 11.13 11.26
CA ASP A 53 -7.41 11.65 9.93
C ASP A 53 -8.18 10.90 8.84
N CYS A 54 -8.27 9.56 8.93
CA CYS A 54 -9.08 8.77 8.01
C CYS A 54 -10.58 9.13 8.09
N GLU A 55 -11.12 9.34 9.30
CA GLU A 55 -12.51 9.76 9.51
C GLU A 55 -12.78 11.11 8.83
N ALA A 56 -11.93 12.10 9.09
CA ALA A 56 -12.09 13.45 8.56
C ALA A 56 -12.00 13.47 7.03
N GLU A 57 -10.97 12.87 6.45
CA GLU A 57 -10.79 12.83 5.00
C GLU A 57 -11.92 12.08 4.29
N PHE A 58 -12.41 10.98 4.87
CA PHE A 58 -13.57 10.27 4.33
C PHE A 58 -14.82 11.15 4.39
N LEU A 59 -15.09 11.81 5.51
CA LEU A 59 -16.26 12.67 5.67
C LEU A 59 -16.23 13.84 4.69
N ASP A 60 -15.09 14.53 4.56
CA ASP A 60 -14.91 15.63 3.61
C ASP A 60 -15.18 15.18 2.17
N LEU A 61 -14.65 14.01 1.77
CA LEU A 61 -14.89 13.44 0.43
C LEU A 61 -16.31 12.88 0.25
N SER A 62 -17.07 12.67 1.32
CA SER A 62 -18.43 12.15 1.26
C SER A 62 -19.47 13.25 1.08
N GLU A 63 -19.17 14.50 1.43
CA GLU A 63 -20.10 15.64 1.33
C GLU A 63 -20.56 15.94 -0.11
N GLN A 64 -19.76 15.54 -1.10
CA GLN A 64 -20.07 15.68 -2.52
C GLN A 64 -21.09 14.66 -3.04
N PHE A 65 -21.47 13.66 -2.24
CA PHE A 65 -22.36 12.59 -2.67
C PHE A 65 -23.69 12.65 -1.93
N GLU A 66 -24.77 12.63 -2.72
CA GLU A 66 -26.12 12.37 -2.24
C GLU A 66 -26.59 11.05 -2.83
N GLY A 67 -27.18 10.18 -2.01
CA GLY A 67 -27.64 8.88 -2.47
C GLY A 67 -28.33 8.05 -1.38
N GLU A 68 -29.08 7.05 -1.82
CA GLU A 68 -29.75 6.07 -0.98
C GLU A 68 -29.27 4.66 -1.37
N GLY A 69 -29.19 3.75 -0.40
CA GLY A 69 -28.74 2.38 -0.62
C GLY A 69 -27.45 2.06 0.13
N THR A 70 -26.75 1.03 -0.35
CA THR A 70 -25.47 0.64 0.25
C THR A 70 -24.38 1.63 -0.09
N VAL A 71 -23.29 1.61 0.69
CA VAL A 71 -22.09 2.41 0.41
C VAL A 71 -21.56 2.09 -0.99
N ARG A 72 -21.58 0.82 -1.41
CA ARG A 72 -21.19 0.46 -2.79
C ARG A 72 -22.08 1.15 -3.83
N ASP A 73 -23.40 1.15 -3.64
CA ASP A 73 -24.34 1.75 -4.60
C ASP A 73 -24.07 3.25 -4.77
N VAL A 74 -23.92 3.98 -3.66
CA VAL A 74 -23.69 5.43 -3.68
C VAL A 74 -22.33 5.77 -4.30
N LEU A 75 -21.26 5.04 -3.94
CA LEU A 75 -19.95 5.28 -4.51
C LEU A 75 -19.89 4.92 -6.01
N SER A 76 -20.54 3.83 -6.44
CA SER A 76 -20.60 3.44 -7.85
C SER A 76 -21.33 4.48 -8.69
N ALA A 77 -22.52 4.92 -8.24
CA ALA A 77 -23.31 5.93 -8.94
C ALA A 77 -22.59 7.27 -9.12
N ASN A 78 -21.66 7.62 -8.21
CA ASN A 78 -20.92 8.87 -8.21
C ASN A 78 -19.45 8.73 -8.66
N SER A 79 -19.01 7.55 -9.11
CA SER A 79 -17.60 7.28 -9.42
C SER A 79 -16.64 7.64 -8.26
N GLY A 80 -17.07 7.36 -7.02
CA GLY A 80 -16.42 7.75 -5.77
C GLY A 80 -15.19 6.91 -5.40
N TYR A 81 -14.27 6.70 -6.34
CA TYR A 81 -13.08 5.87 -6.13
C TYR A 81 -12.13 6.45 -5.07
N GLU A 82 -11.97 7.77 -4.99
CA GLU A 82 -11.16 8.43 -3.95
C GLU A 82 -11.73 8.16 -2.54
N THR A 83 -13.05 8.25 -2.39
CA THR A 83 -13.73 7.93 -1.15
C THR A 83 -13.62 6.44 -0.81
N LEU A 84 -13.68 5.55 -1.82
CA LEU A 84 -13.39 4.13 -1.64
C LEU A 84 -11.96 3.89 -1.15
N LEU A 85 -10.97 4.62 -1.68
CA LEU A 85 -9.58 4.51 -1.23
C LEU A 85 -9.45 4.87 0.26
N LYS A 86 -10.19 5.87 0.75
CA LYS A 86 -10.23 6.15 2.20
C LYS A 86 -10.86 5.03 3.02
N LEU A 87 -11.85 4.31 2.49
CA LEU A 87 -12.39 3.11 3.14
C LEU A 87 -11.41 1.94 3.12
N VAL A 88 -10.58 1.82 2.08
CA VAL A 88 -9.45 0.87 2.03
C VAL A 88 -8.43 1.20 3.12
N GLU A 89 -8.03 2.45 3.25
CA GLU A 89 -7.12 2.92 4.32
C GLU A 89 -7.70 2.67 5.72
N TRP A 90 -9.00 2.91 5.88
CA TRP A 90 -9.73 2.62 7.11
C TRP A 90 -9.67 1.13 7.45
N ALA A 91 -10.07 0.28 6.51
CA ALA A 91 -10.14 -1.18 6.65
C ALA A 91 -8.77 -1.87 6.60
N SER A 92 -7.65 -1.14 6.56
CA SER A 92 -6.32 -1.72 6.54
C SER A 92 -5.71 -1.87 7.93
N VAL A 93 -5.02 -3.00 8.17
CA VAL A 93 -4.22 -3.18 9.39
C VAL A 93 -2.95 -2.33 9.38
N GLY A 94 -2.52 -1.95 8.18
CA GLY A 94 -1.42 -1.04 7.92
C GLY A 94 -0.98 -1.09 6.45
N TYR A 95 0.09 -0.38 6.12
CA TYR A 95 0.67 -0.36 4.79
C TYR A 95 2.20 -0.39 4.82
N TRP A 96 2.76 -0.92 3.73
CA TRP A 96 4.16 -0.74 3.38
C TRP A 96 4.27 0.44 2.43
N GLU A 97 5.34 1.23 2.57
CA GLU A 97 5.58 2.40 1.76
C GLU A 97 7.07 2.55 1.44
N ALA A 98 7.37 2.93 0.21
CA ALA A 98 8.69 3.39 -0.15
C ALA A 98 8.64 4.36 -1.33
N TRP A 99 9.65 5.22 -1.41
CA TRP A 99 9.85 6.07 -2.57
C TRP A 99 9.93 5.22 -3.84
N GLU A 100 9.16 5.55 -4.87
CA GLU A 100 8.99 4.77 -6.10
C GLU A 100 10.33 4.42 -6.76
N GLY A 101 11.27 5.37 -6.81
CA GLY A 101 12.61 5.13 -7.35
C GLY A 101 13.43 4.07 -6.58
N ARG A 102 13.16 3.90 -5.28
CA ARG A 102 13.78 2.82 -4.47
C ARG A 102 13.08 1.48 -4.65
N CYS A 103 11.84 1.47 -5.14
CA CYS A 103 11.08 0.24 -5.33
C CYS A 103 11.73 -0.65 -6.39
N PHE A 104 12.35 -0.08 -7.44
CA PHE A 104 13.18 -0.86 -8.38
C PHE A 104 14.17 -1.77 -7.66
N LEU A 105 14.93 -1.22 -6.71
CA LEU A 105 15.90 -1.99 -5.95
C LEU A 105 15.23 -3.18 -5.23
N TYR A 106 14.08 -2.99 -4.59
CA TYR A 106 13.43 -4.05 -3.83
C TYR A 106 12.80 -5.11 -4.74
N LEU A 107 12.07 -4.66 -5.76
CA LEU A 107 11.34 -5.53 -6.67
C LEU A 107 12.29 -6.34 -7.56
N GLU A 108 13.34 -5.71 -8.10
CA GLU A 108 14.33 -6.40 -8.95
C GLU A 108 15.10 -7.46 -8.15
N ASN A 109 15.45 -7.17 -6.89
CA ASN A 109 16.11 -8.17 -6.04
C ASN A 109 15.18 -9.32 -5.65
N GLY A 110 13.89 -9.04 -5.45
CA GLY A 110 12.89 -10.07 -5.14
C GLY A 110 12.58 -10.97 -6.34
N LEU A 111 12.60 -10.42 -7.55
CA LEU A 111 12.30 -11.13 -8.79
C LEU A 111 13.53 -11.71 -9.50
N ASP A 112 14.73 -11.30 -9.09
CA ASP A 112 16.00 -11.63 -9.74
C ASP A 112 16.05 -11.25 -11.24
N ARG A 113 15.43 -10.12 -11.58
CA ARG A 113 15.42 -9.55 -12.94
C ARG A 113 15.28 -8.04 -12.90
N GLN A 114 15.72 -7.37 -13.96
CA GLN A 114 15.48 -5.94 -14.13
C GLN A 114 14.04 -5.63 -14.53
N ILE A 115 13.54 -4.49 -14.07
CA ILE A 115 12.22 -3.97 -14.43
C ILE A 115 12.43 -2.82 -15.42
N PRO A 116 11.94 -2.91 -16.66
CA PRO A 116 12.36 -1.99 -17.71
C PRO A 116 11.70 -0.61 -17.61
N ASN A 117 10.50 -0.50 -17.03
CA ASN A 117 9.84 0.79 -16.83
C ASN A 117 9.02 0.84 -15.53
N VAL A 118 8.65 2.05 -15.13
CA VAL A 118 7.94 2.33 -13.88
C VAL A 118 6.54 1.70 -13.83
N GLU A 119 5.83 1.65 -14.96
CA GLU A 119 4.46 1.13 -15.03
C GLU A 119 4.41 -0.38 -14.78
N ASP A 120 5.45 -1.11 -15.19
CA ASP A 120 5.55 -2.55 -14.94
C ASP A 120 5.54 -2.89 -13.44
N MET A 121 6.06 -1.99 -12.58
CA MET A 121 6.04 -2.15 -11.13
C MET A 121 4.63 -2.23 -10.54
N TYR A 122 3.60 -1.80 -11.28
CA TYR A 122 2.21 -1.81 -10.84
C TYR A 122 1.40 -2.94 -11.48
N SER A 123 2.01 -3.80 -12.29
CA SER A 123 1.29 -4.90 -12.96
C SER A 123 0.97 -6.05 -11.99
N SER A 124 -0.22 -6.64 -12.14
CA SER A 124 -0.64 -7.81 -11.34
C SER A 124 0.35 -8.96 -11.46
N LEU A 125 0.79 -9.28 -12.68
CA LEU A 125 1.71 -10.38 -12.95
C LEU A 125 3.04 -10.22 -12.23
N LEU A 126 3.60 -9.01 -12.21
CA LEU A 126 4.84 -8.74 -11.48
C LEU A 126 4.67 -9.01 -9.99
N TRP A 127 3.54 -8.61 -9.41
CA TRP A 127 3.27 -8.83 -7.98
C TRP A 127 2.93 -10.28 -7.66
N ASP A 128 2.34 -11.04 -8.58
CA ASP A 128 2.15 -12.50 -8.45
C ASP A 128 3.49 -13.24 -8.46
N ASP A 129 4.39 -12.86 -9.38
CA ASP A 129 5.75 -13.38 -9.44
C ASP A 129 6.51 -13.04 -8.14
N LEU A 130 6.40 -11.80 -7.67
CA LEU A 130 7.08 -11.32 -6.46
C LEU A 130 6.58 -12.03 -5.21
N ARG A 131 5.26 -12.21 -5.07
CA ARG A 131 4.66 -13.01 -3.99
C ARG A 131 5.22 -14.43 -3.99
N SER A 132 5.27 -15.06 -5.17
CA SER A 132 5.76 -16.41 -5.33
C SER A 132 7.25 -16.53 -4.97
N ALA A 133 8.06 -15.56 -5.39
CA ALA A 133 9.49 -15.54 -5.11
C ALA A 133 9.77 -15.30 -3.62
N LEU A 134 9.14 -14.29 -3.00
CA LEU A 134 9.40 -13.96 -1.59
C LEU A 134 8.74 -14.91 -0.58
N ALA A 135 7.80 -15.74 -1.01
CA ALA A 135 7.24 -16.80 -0.17
C ALA A 135 8.26 -17.90 0.19
N VAL A 136 9.31 -18.07 -0.63
CA VAL A 136 10.33 -19.13 -0.42
C VAL A 136 11.70 -18.59 -0.02
N VAL A 137 11.92 -17.27 -0.11
CA VAL A 137 13.16 -16.60 0.32
C VAL A 137 13.02 -16.13 1.77
N GLY A 138 14.07 -16.26 2.58
CA GLY A 138 14.08 -15.78 3.96
C GLY A 138 14.12 -14.25 4.05
N GLU A 139 13.48 -13.66 5.07
CA GLU A 139 13.45 -12.19 5.28
C GLU A 139 14.86 -11.57 5.30
N THR A 140 15.79 -12.18 6.07
CA THR A 140 17.18 -11.72 6.17
C THR A 140 17.95 -11.90 4.86
N GLU A 141 17.75 -13.03 4.17
CA GLU A 141 18.39 -13.28 2.88
C GLU A 141 17.97 -12.22 1.86
N PHE A 142 16.67 -11.90 1.80
CA PHE A 142 16.14 -10.85 0.92
C PHE A 142 16.70 -9.47 1.25
N SER A 143 16.71 -9.06 2.53
CA SER A 143 17.18 -7.73 2.90
C SER A 143 18.68 -7.55 2.68
N GLU A 144 19.48 -8.58 2.96
CA GLU A 144 20.93 -8.59 2.68
C GLU A 144 21.20 -8.47 1.18
N LYS A 145 20.43 -9.19 0.34
CA LYS A 145 20.54 -9.11 -1.13
C LYS A 145 20.27 -7.68 -1.63
N VAL A 146 19.19 -7.06 -1.17
CA VAL A 146 18.84 -5.65 -1.48
C VAL A 146 19.96 -4.70 -1.09
N CYS A 147 20.47 -4.81 0.13
CA CYS A 147 21.52 -3.94 0.65
C CYS A 147 22.85 -4.11 -0.11
N ALA A 148 23.19 -5.35 -0.46
CA ALA A 148 24.37 -5.64 -1.28
C ALA A 148 24.28 -5.02 -2.67
N ASP A 149 23.14 -5.17 -3.35
CA ASP A 149 22.90 -4.57 -4.66
C ASP A 149 22.92 -3.03 -4.59
N TRP A 150 22.30 -2.43 -3.58
CA TRP A 150 22.38 -0.97 -3.38
C TRP A 150 23.83 -0.48 -3.28
N MET A 151 24.65 -1.13 -2.46
CA MET A 151 26.07 -0.78 -2.33
C MET A 151 26.81 -0.95 -3.66
N GLN A 152 26.48 -1.99 -4.44
CA GLN A 152 27.10 -2.25 -5.73
C GLN A 152 26.74 -1.18 -6.76
N ARG A 153 25.45 -0.86 -6.93
CA ARG A 153 25.00 0.22 -7.83
C ARG A 153 25.66 1.55 -7.49
N ARG A 154 25.85 1.83 -6.20
CA ARG A 154 26.54 3.01 -5.71
C ARG A 154 28.02 3.02 -6.16
N LYS A 155 28.75 1.91 -5.97
CA LYS A 155 30.14 1.77 -6.44
C LYS A 155 30.24 1.94 -7.95
N ASP A 156 29.30 1.38 -8.71
CA ASP A 156 29.30 1.43 -10.18
C ASP A 156 29.10 2.86 -10.71
N LEU A 157 28.45 3.72 -9.92
CA LEU A 157 28.33 5.16 -10.18
C LEU A 157 29.58 5.96 -9.77
N GLY A 158 30.61 5.32 -9.22
CA GLY A 158 31.83 5.97 -8.73
C GLY A 158 31.65 6.72 -7.40
N GLU A 159 30.56 6.45 -6.69
CA GLU A 159 30.24 7.09 -5.41
C GLU A 159 31.00 6.45 -4.24
N THR A 160 31.27 7.23 -3.21
CA THR A 160 31.96 6.75 -2.00
C THR A 160 31.08 5.83 -1.16
N LEU A 161 31.73 4.86 -0.50
CA LEU A 161 31.18 4.05 0.58
C LEU A 161 31.81 4.36 1.95
N ASP A 162 32.72 5.33 2.01
CA ASP A 162 33.31 5.76 3.28
C ASP A 162 32.32 6.68 4.01
N GLU A 163 31.80 6.21 5.14
CA GLU A 163 30.91 6.97 6.03
C GLU A 163 31.50 8.31 6.50
N LYS A 164 32.84 8.41 6.53
CA LYS A 164 33.52 9.66 6.88
C LYS A 164 33.45 10.70 5.77
N ILE A 165 33.24 10.24 4.53
CA ILE A 165 33.10 11.10 3.34
C ILE A 165 31.62 11.38 3.08
N ASP A 166 30.73 10.38 3.22
CA ASP A 166 29.28 10.58 3.19
C ASP A 166 28.59 9.99 4.44
N PRO A 167 28.22 10.83 5.43
CA PRO A 167 27.60 10.37 6.66
C PRO A 167 26.19 9.80 6.47
N ARG A 168 25.60 9.92 5.27
CA ARG A 168 24.26 9.36 4.97
C ARG A 168 24.29 7.90 4.56
N ILE A 169 25.48 7.31 4.33
CA ILE A 169 25.59 5.92 3.87
C ILE A 169 24.95 4.95 4.85
N ILE A 170 25.32 5.02 6.14
CA ILE A 170 24.79 4.11 7.16
C ILE A 170 23.26 4.29 7.34
N PRO A 171 22.73 5.52 7.53
CA PRO A 171 21.27 5.70 7.59
C PRO A 171 20.52 5.23 6.33
N THR A 172 21.12 5.38 5.15
CA THR A 172 20.49 4.93 3.90
C THR A 172 20.50 3.42 3.77
N PHE A 173 21.60 2.77 4.16
CA PHE A 173 21.69 1.31 4.26
C PHE A 173 20.63 0.75 5.22
N GLU A 174 20.53 1.31 6.43
CA GLU A 174 19.55 0.90 7.44
C GLU A 174 18.11 1.11 6.94
N ALA A 175 17.86 2.18 6.19
CA ALA A 175 16.56 2.42 5.57
C ALA A 175 16.22 1.38 4.48
N HIS A 176 17.20 0.90 3.71
CA HIS A 176 16.99 -0.17 2.74
C HIS A 176 16.76 -1.52 3.43
N ASP A 177 17.54 -1.88 4.45
CA ASP A 177 17.34 -3.12 5.21
C ASP A 177 15.94 -3.14 5.85
N LYS A 178 15.56 -2.07 6.56
CA LYS A 178 14.24 -1.95 7.19
C LYS A 178 13.10 -2.08 6.17
N ASN A 179 13.17 -1.36 5.05
CA ASN A 179 12.09 -1.38 4.06
C ASN A 179 11.99 -2.70 3.31
N ALA A 180 13.12 -3.36 3.02
CA ALA A 180 13.12 -4.68 2.40
C ALA A 180 12.49 -5.73 3.33
N ARG A 181 12.87 -5.74 4.61
CA ARG A 181 12.24 -6.63 5.60
C ARG A 181 10.74 -6.37 5.72
N LEU A 182 10.33 -5.10 5.75
CA LEU A 182 8.92 -4.74 5.85
C LEU A 182 8.14 -5.14 4.59
N LEU A 183 8.72 -5.01 3.38
CA LEU A 183 8.11 -5.46 2.14
C LEU A 183 7.92 -6.99 2.15
N HIS A 184 8.97 -7.73 2.54
CA HIS A 184 8.91 -9.19 2.67
C HIS A 184 7.81 -9.60 3.64
N TYR A 185 7.75 -8.96 4.80
CA TYR A 185 6.69 -9.19 5.78
C TYR A 185 5.29 -8.93 5.20
N ALA A 186 5.09 -7.79 4.55
CA ALA A 186 3.80 -7.35 4.01
C ALA A 186 3.28 -8.31 2.93
N ILE A 187 4.16 -8.71 2.00
CA ILE A 187 3.84 -9.63 0.91
C ILE A 187 3.39 -11.00 1.42
N ASN A 188 3.97 -11.44 2.54
CA ASN A 188 3.65 -12.72 3.17
C ASN A 188 2.37 -12.67 4.05
N GLN A 189 1.71 -11.50 4.21
CA GLN A 189 0.41 -11.42 4.89
C GLN A 189 -0.75 -11.78 3.93
N THR A 190 -0.83 -13.05 3.54
CA THR A 190 -1.78 -13.54 2.52
C THR A 190 -3.25 -13.51 2.97
N GLN A 191 -3.52 -13.35 4.26
CA GLN A 191 -4.87 -13.24 4.82
C GLN A 191 -5.56 -11.92 4.46
N TYR A 192 -4.80 -10.89 4.10
CA TYR A 192 -5.33 -9.59 3.70
C TYR A 192 -5.46 -9.47 2.18
N ALA A 193 -6.30 -8.55 1.71
CA ALA A 193 -6.19 -8.04 0.35
C ALA A 193 -4.99 -7.08 0.29
N GLN A 194 -4.20 -7.19 -0.77
CA GLN A 194 -3.03 -6.34 -1.00
C GLN A 194 -3.41 -5.29 -2.05
N ILE A 195 -3.65 -4.05 -1.62
CA ILE A 195 -4.06 -2.95 -2.51
C ILE A 195 -2.84 -2.07 -2.78
N LEU A 196 -2.28 -2.20 -3.98
CA LEU A 196 -1.12 -1.45 -4.42
C LEU A 196 -1.51 -0.17 -5.15
N GLY A 197 -0.78 0.92 -4.91
CA GLY A 197 -0.80 2.10 -5.75
C GLY A 197 0.36 3.04 -5.46
N ARG A 198 0.23 4.29 -5.91
CA ARG A 198 1.21 5.35 -5.70
C ARG A 198 0.55 6.71 -5.63
N ASP A 199 1.28 7.70 -5.14
CA ASP A 199 0.85 9.09 -5.23
C ASP A 199 0.52 9.47 -6.67
N HIS A 200 -0.57 10.22 -6.84
CA HIS A 200 -1.08 10.69 -8.13
C HIS A 200 -1.56 9.58 -9.11
N LEU A 201 -1.55 8.31 -8.72
CA LEU A 201 -2.30 7.27 -9.42
C LEU A 201 -3.79 7.46 -9.14
N GLU A 202 -4.62 7.48 -10.18
CA GLU A 202 -6.08 7.57 -10.03
C GLU A 202 -6.58 6.44 -9.12
N ALA A 203 -7.42 6.76 -8.13
CA ALA A 203 -7.89 5.77 -7.15
C ALA A 203 -8.49 4.51 -7.80
N ARG A 204 -9.16 4.64 -8.96
CA ARG A 204 -9.70 3.51 -9.73
C ARG A 204 -8.65 2.45 -10.11
N GLN A 205 -7.40 2.86 -10.28
CA GLN A 205 -6.30 1.99 -10.70
C GLN A 205 -5.60 1.30 -9.53
N TRP A 206 -5.97 1.59 -8.28
CA TRP A 206 -5.38 0.94 -7.11
C TRP A 206 -5.84 -0.51 -6.98
N GLY A 207 -4.93 -1.40 -6.58
CA GLY A 207 -5.19 -2.82 -6.42
C GLY A 207 -5.24 -3.62 -7.73
N HIS A 208 -5.40 -4.94 -7.61
CA HIS A 208 -5.38 -5.89 -8.72
C HIS A 208 -6.57 -6.86 -8.65
N GLY A 209 -6.97 -7.40 -9.81
CA GLY A 209 -8.04 -8.40 -9.91
C GLY A 209 -9.34 -7.94 -9.25
N ASP A 210 -9.99 -8.84 -8.51
CA ASP A 210 -11.24 -8.55 -7.77
C ASP A 210 -11.08 -7.47 -6.69
N TRP A 211 -9.84 -7.17 -6.29
CA TRP A 211 -9.50 -6.15 -5.30
C TRP A 211 -9.00 -4.85 -5.92
N ASN A 212 -9.10 -4.70 -7.25
CA ASN A 212 -8.93 -3.40 -7.88
C ASN A 212 -10.14 -2.50 -7.57
N LEU A 213 -9.91 -1.23 -7.24
CA LEU A 213 -10.97 -0.30 -6.84
C LEU A 213 -12.00 -0.05 -7.95
N GLY A 214 -11.57 -0.02 -9.21
CA GLY A 214 -12.48 -0.03 -10.36
C GLY A 214 -13.37 -1.26 -10.37
N SER A 215 -12.77 -2.44 -10.22
CA SER A 215 -13.51 -3.70 -10.18
C SER A 215 -14.48 -3.78 -8.99
N LEU A 216 -14.16 -3.18 -7.84
CA LEU A 216 -15.02 -3.17 -6.65
C LEU A 216 -16.29 -2.30 -6.77
N LEU A 217 -16.29 -1.28 -7.63
CA LEU A 217 -17.44 -0.39 -7.83
C LEU A 217 -18.15 -0.63 -9.17
N ASP A 218 -17.45 -1.13 -10.18
CA ASP A 218 -17.97 -1.27 -11.54
C ASP A 218 -18.55 -2.68 -11.81
N SER A 219 -18.42 -3.61 -10.86
CA SER A 219 -18.90 -5.01 -10.95
C SER A 219 -20.39 -5.17 -10.76
#